data_AF-A0A8J8AYR6-F1
#
_entry.id   AF-A0A8J8AYR6-F1
#
_cell.length_a   1.000
_cell.length_b   1.000
_cell.length_c   1.000
_cell.angle_alpha   90.00
_cell.angle_beta   90.00
_cell.angle_gamma   90.00
#
_symmetry.space_group_name_H-M   'P 1'
#
loop_
_entity.id
_entity.type
_entity.pdbx_description
1 polymer ?
#
loop_
_entity_poly.entity_id
_entity_poly.type
_entity_poly.pdbx_seq_one_letter_code
_entity_poly.pdbx_strand_id
1 'polypeptide(L)'
;MPLTPTTELEAVNEILSIIGETPVNSLDVPSLTDAAIARDNLRAVSREVQSRGWYFNTDEQYRALPAADGLFVLPANLLAARPATTETRRIVPREGKLYDRDASSFVFTAAKPPIIYAIWQQEFESLPETARRCILIRAARLYQTKVMGSDKLDALTEAHEAQAFQALLDEHASYQEAATFEAGATQTKELEAVNEILASLGRPVVPSFASTGLTDANLVRAALRSQSREVQSQGWYFNTDESWRAPIDEDGIATIPTDTLAIRPARGEARRIVPRRGRLFDRDAHSDVFTSATRPMVERVTFETFESLPETARRLITLRAGLVFQDSLVSRGASQESEAPPRPYSAERVAEALNVLQAAHDEFHAPAGFNETLTTSVELESVNELLDAIGEEPVEVLPTKGYTPAMRARTLLKAASREVQSEGWYFNTVQFEADTAAEPDWLLARTDEKTGYLNVFLFLPYDTLPAPAQRLITARAGLVFQRLNAASMPASRHDTLPFNETRLYEAVVAMRRAEAEYNPANFLTDSEDVRTAWETT
;
A
#
# COMPACT_ATOMS: atom_id res chain seq x y z
N MET A 1 20.82 -2.09 -29.99
CA MET A 1 21.66 -1.15 -29.20
C MET A 1 21.43 -1.48 -27.74
N PRO A 2 22.47 -1.66 -26.91
CA PRO A 2 22.26 -1.86 -25.49
C PRO A 2 21.58 -0.60 -24.91
N LEU A 3 20.47 -0.80 -24.18
CA LEU A 3 19.73 0.26 -23.50
C LEU A 3 20.42 0.59 -22.17
N THR A 4 21.69 1.01 -22.25
CA THR A 4 22.48 1.40 -21.07
C THR A 4 22.39 2.92 -20.87
N PRO A 5 22.30 3.39 -19.61
CA PRO A 5 22.24 4.82 -19.30
C PRO A 5 23.53 5.54 -19.73
N THR A 6 23.43 6.86 -19.98
CA THR A 6 24.49 7.65 -20.63
C THR A 6 25.81 7.56 -19.86
N THR A 7 26.89 7.14 -20.51
CA THR A 7 28.24 7.00 -19.91
C THR A 7 29.01 8.34 -19.92
N GLU A 8 30.07 8.45 -19.11
CA GLU A 8 30.92 9.67 -19.11
C GLU A 8 31.54 9.92 -20.49
N LEU A 9 31.95 8.86 -21.20
CA LEU A 9 32.52 8.96 -22.55
C LEU A 9 31.50 9.48 -23.56
N GLU A 10 30.27 8.95 -23.54
CA GLU A 10 29.19 9.43 -24.41
C GLU A 10 28.85 10.89 -24.11
N ALA A 11 28.83 11.29 -22.83
CA ALA A 11 28.58 12.67 -22.44
C ALA A 11 29.66 13.64 -22.94
N VAL A 12 30.95 13.26 -22.84
CA VAL A 12 32.06 14.06 -23.38
C VAL A 12 31.97 14.16 -24.90
N ASN A 13 31.63 13.06 -25.58
CA ASN A 13 31.45 13.06 -27.03
C ASN A 13 30.27 13.93 -27.48
N GLU A 14 29.18 13.98 -26.72
CA GLU A 14 28.05 14.87 -27.01
C GLU A 14 28.46 16.36 -26.83
N ILE A 15 29.25 16.69 -25.81
CA ILE A 15 29.81 18.03 -25.62
C ILE A 15 30.71 18.44 -26.80
N LEU A 16 31.58 17.55 -27.26
CA LEU A 16 32.44 17.78 -28.43
C LEU A 16 31.64 17.91 -29.73
N SER A 17 30.55 17.16 -29.87
CA SER A 17 29.70 17.25 -31.06
C SER A 17 29.02 18.62 -31.19
N ILE A 18 28.73 19.31 -30.08
CA ILE A 18 28.05 20.62 -30.09
C ILE A 18 28.93 21.74 -30.66
N ILE A 19 30.25 21.63 -30.49
CA ILE A 19 31.23 22.55 -31.06
C ILE A 19 31.74 22.11 -32.45
N GLY A 20 31.31 20.94 -32.94
CA GLY A 20 31.73 20.39 -34.22
C GLY A 20 33.07 19.65 -34.20
N GLU A 21 33.56 19.25 -33.03
CA GLU A 21 34.78 18.45 -32.88
C GLU A 21 34.49 16.94 -33.03
N THR A 22 35.52 16.18 -33.43
CA THR A 22 35.37 14.73 -33.64
C THR A 22 35.28 13.97 -32.31
N PRO A 23 34.41 12.94 -32.22
CA PRO A 23 34.28 12.13 -31.01
C PRO A 23 35.55 11.33 -30.73
N VAL A 24 35.80 11.06 -29.44
CA VAL A 24 36.93 10.28 -28.95
C VAL A 24 36.48 8.89 -28.49
N ASN A 25 37.40 7.92 -28.55
CA ASN A 25 37.14 6.53 -28.16
C ASN A 25 37.60 6.22 -26.72
N SER A 26 38.26 7.16 -26.04
CA SER A 26 38.74 7.00 -24.66
C SER A 26 38.85 8.34 -23.94
N LEU A 27 38.64 8.32 -22.62
CA LEU A 27 38.82 9.47 -21.73
C LEU A 27 40.28 9.64 -21.25
N ASP A 28 41.15 8.66 -21.51
CA ASP A 28 42.61 8.73 -21.30
C ASP A 28 43.28 9.47 -22.46
N VAL A 29 43.00 10.77 -22.53
CA VAL A 29 43.57 11.71 -23.50
C VAL A 29 44.52 12.69 -22.79
N PRO A 30 45.57 13.17 -23.48
CA PRO A 30 46.50 14.15 -22.91
C PRO A 30 45.77 15.41 -22.43
N SER A 31 46.24 16.03 -21.34
CA SER A 31 45.60 17.15 -20.63
C SER A 31 45.37 18.43 -21.44
N LEU A 32 45.90 18.49 -22.67
CA LEU A 32 45.88 19.66 -23.55
C LEU A 32 44.94 19.50 -24.76
N THR A 33 44.14 18.43 -24.81
CA THR A 33 43.16 18.22 -25.89
C THR A 33 41.80 18.82 -25.52
N ASP A 34 40.99 19.19 -26.52
CA ASP A 34 39.62 19.68 -26.30
C ASP A 34 38.76 18.65 -25.55
N ALA A 35 39.01 17.36 -25.78
CA ALA A 35 38.39 16.27 -25.03
C ALA A 35 38.73 16.28 -23.53
N ALA A 36 39.97 16.62 -23.15
CA ALA A 36 40.36 16.75 -21.75
C ALA A 36 39.69 17.97 -21.09
N ILE A 37 39.62 19.09 -21.80
CA ILE A 37 38.95 20.31 -21.31
C ILE A 37 37.43 20.06 -21.15
N ALA A 38 36.81 19.37 -22.11
CA ALA A 38 35.40 19.00 -22.06
C ALA A 38 35.10 18.08 -20.86
N ARG A 39 35.93 17.06 -20.62
CA ARG A 39 35.82 16.18 -19.45
C ARG A 39 35.97 16.95 -18.13
N ASP A 40 36.96 17.81 -18.02
CA ASP A 40 37.20 18.58 -16.79
C ASP A 40 36.06 19.58 -16.52
N ASN A 41 35.48 20.15 -17.58
CA ASN A 41 34.29 20.99 -17.49
C ASN A 41 33.06 20.19 -17.04
N LEU A 42 32.83 18.98 -17.60
CA LEU A 42 31.76 18.08 -17.18
C LEU A 42 31.87 17.74 -15.69
N ARG A 43 33.07 17.40 -15.21
CA ARG A 43 33.33 17.10 -13.79
C ARG A 43 33.13 18.32 -12.88
N ALA A 44 33.53 19.50 -13.33
CA ALA A 44 33.31 20.75 -12.60
C ALA A 44 31.82 21.06 -12.44
N VAL A 45 31.05 20.95 -13.54
CA VAL A 45 29.60 21.17 -13.53
C VAL A 45 28.89 20.09 -12.71
N SER A 46 29.32 18.84 -12.81
CA SER A 46 28.78 17.75 -11.99
C SER A 46 28.92 18.07 -10.49
N ARG A 47 30.10 18.53 -10.06
CA ARG A 47 30.31 18.96 -8.66
C ARG A 47 29.42 20.15 -8.28
N GLU A 48 29.27 21.13 -9.17
CA GLU A 48 28.42 22.29 -8.91
C GLU A 48 26.94 21.90 -8.76
N VAL A 49 26.40 21.09 -9.67
CA VAL A 49 25.00 20.64 -9.64
C VAL A 49 24.76 19.80 -8.39
N GLN A 50 25.64 18.83 -8.09
CA GLN A 50 25.51 17.97 -6.91
C GLN A 50 25.62 18.73 -5.58
N SER A 51 26.37 19.85 -5.54
CA SER A 51 26.54 20.65 -4.32
C SER A 51 25.25 21.30 -3.80
N ARG A 52 24.23 21.43 -4.67
CA ARG A 52 22.90 21.93 -4.27
C ARG A 52 22.18 20.97 -3.31
N GLY A 53 22.47 19.67 -3.42
CA GLY A 53 21.78 18.61 -2.69
C GLY A 53 20.49 18.20 -3.40
N TRP A 54 20.40 16.91 -3.71
CA TRP A 54 19.29 16.25 -4.39
C TRP A 54 18.93 14.96 -3.66
N TYR A 55 17.74 14.42 -3.92
CA TYR A 55 17.22 13.20 -3.29
C TYR A 55 18.19 11.99 -3.35
N PHE A 56 19.03 11.90 -4.39
CA PHE A 56 19.96 10.79 -4.59
C PHE A 56 21.33 10.98 -3.90
N ASN A 57 21.69 12.20 -3.49
CA ASN A 57 23.02 12.50 -2.92
C ASN A 57 22.99 13.22 -1.56
N THR A 58 21.84 13.21 -0.89
CA THR A 58 21.66 13.82 0.44
C THR A 58 21.30 12.76 1.47
N ASP A 59 21.99 12.77 2.60
CA ASP A 59 21.63 11.99 3.80
C ASP A 59 21.23 12.95 4.92
N GLU A 60 19.98 12.87 5.39
CA GLU A 60 19.47 13.82 6.39
C GLU A 60 19.92 13.52 7.83
N GLN A 61 20.15 12.24 8.15
CA GLN A 61 20.45 11.75 9.50
C GLN A 61 21.73 10.91 9.55
N TYR A 62 22.77 11.36 8.85
CA TYR A 62 24.03 10.64 8.83
C TYR A 62 24.71 10.69 10.21
N ARG A 63 24.91 9.52 10.83
CA ARG A 63 25.61 9.39 12.10
C ARG A 63 27.11 9.35 11.84
N ALA A 64 27.77 10.47 12.10
CA ALA A 64 29.21 10.60 11.98
C ALA A 64 29.89 9.90 13.18
N LEU A 65 30.37 8.67 12.96
CA LEU A 65 31.06 7.87 13.98
C LEU A 65 32.51 8.37 14.13
N PRO A 66 32.88 8.99 15.28
CA PRO A 66 34.24 9.46 15.49
C PRO A 66 35.21 8.28 15.63
N ALA A 67 36.47 8.50 15.23
CA ALA A 67 37.54 7.53 15.41
C ALA A 67 37.96 7.40 16.89
N ALA A 68 38.90 6.51 17.20
CA ALA A 68 39.33 6.22 18.57
C ALA A 68 39.94 7.45 19.29
N ASP A 69 40.45 8.43 18.55
CA ASP A 69 40.94 9.72 19.02
C ASP A 69 39.81 10.75 19.25
N GLY A 70 38.55 10.35 19.04
CA GLY A 70 37.36 11.19 19.13
C GLY A 70 37.20 12.18 17.98
N LEU A 71 38.08 12.13 16.96
CA LEU A 71 38.01 13.01 15.80
C LEU A 71 37.16 12.38 14.71
N PHE A 72 36.36 13.21 14.03
CA PHE A 72 35.70 12.81 12.78
C PHE A 72 36.37 13.52 11.61
N VAL A 73 37.06 12.75 10.76
CA VAL A 73 37.67 13.24 9.53
C VAL A 73 36.63 13.24 8.41
N LEU A 74 36.47 14.38 7.75
CA LEU A 74 35.53 14.51 6.64
C LEU A 74 36.01 13.68 5.44
N PRO A 75 35.17 12.77 4.90
CA PRO A 75 35.51 12.02 3.69
C PRO A 75 35.76 12.94 2.50
N ALA A 76 36.66 12.55 1.59
CA ALA A 76 37.03 13.36 0.42
C ALA A 76 35.87 13.56 -0.57
N ASN A 77 34.88 12.67 -0.56
CA ASN A 77 33.67 12.75 -1.37
C ASN A 77 32.54 13.53 -0.69
N LEU A 78 32.74 14.13 0.48
CA LEU A 78 31.72 14.93 1.16
C LEU A 78 31.77 16.38 0.65
N LEU A 79 30.70 16.83 -0.01
CA LEU A 79 30.59 18.19 -0.57
C LEU A 79 30.19 19.22 0.47
N ALA A 80 29.24 18.86 1.35
CA ALA A 80 28.78 19.73 2.41
C ALA A 80 28.35 18.92 3.63
N ALA A 81 28.66 19.47 4.80
CA ALA A 81 28.22 18.95 6.09
C ALA A 81 27.50 20.08 6.85
N ARG A 82 26.27 19.83 7.28
CA ARG A 82 25.44 20.77 8.05
C ARG A 82 24.89 20.02 9.28
N PRO A 83 24.53 20.70 10.38
CA PRO A 83 23.83 20.05 11.47
C PRO A 83 22.46 19.53 10.98
N ALA A 84 22.10 18.29 11.35
CA ALA A 84 20.78 17.75 11.05
C ALA A 84 19.69 18.46 11.86
N THR A 85 18.44 18.43 11.40
CA THR A 85 17.30 19.07 12.09
C THR A 85 17.07 18.52 13.51
N THR A 86 17.45 17.26 13.74
CA THR A 86 17.36 16.58 15.04
C THR A 86 18.55 16.89 15.96
N GLU A 87 19.61 17.51 15.44
CA GLU A 87 20.84 17.81 16.17
C GLU A 87 20.77 19.23 16.73
N THR A 88 20.95 19.35 18.04
CA THR A 88 20.93 20.66 18.73
C THR A 88 22.29 21.36 18.70
N ARG A 89 23.38 20.58 18.50
CA ARG A 89 24.75 21.05 18.45
C ARG A 89 25.07 21.77 17.15
N ARG A 90 25.74 22.91 17.23
CA ARG A 90 26.19 23.69 16.06
C ARG A 90 27.50 23.13 15.51
N ILE A 91 27.39 22.10 14.69
CA ILE A 91 28.52 21.43 14.06
C ILE A 91 28.87 22.12 12.73
N VAL A 92 30.16 22.40 12.52
CA VAL A 92 30.68 22.97 11.27
C VAL A 92 31.91 22.21 10.79
N PRO A 93 32.12 22.05 9.48
CA PRO A 93 33.37 21.53 8.95
C PRO A 93 34.49 22.58 9.11
N ARG A 94 35.63 22.19 9.69
CA ARG A 94 36.83 23.02 9.82
C ARG A 94 38.09 22.15 9.71
N GLU A 95 39.05 22.58 8.91
CA GLU A 95 40.35 21.89 8.73
C GLU A 95 40.20 20.39 8.34
N GLY A 96 39.18 20.06 7.55
CA GLY A 96 38.93 18.67 7.14
C GLY A 96 38.34 17.78 8.25
N LYS A 97 37.88 18.37 9.37
CA LYS A 97 37.26 17.68 10.50
C LYS A 97 35.94 18.34 10.88
N LEU A 98 35.09 17.62 11.61
CA LEU A 98 33.92 18.23 12.24
C LEU A 98 34.35 18.98 13.50
N TYR A 99 33.85 20.19 13.66
CA TYR A 99 34.09 21.06 14.80
C TYR A 99 32.77 21.43 15.45
N ASP A 100 32.67 21.18 16.76
CA ASP A 100 31.53 21.62 17.56
C ASP A 100 31.78 23.06 18.05
N ARG A 101 30.93 24.00 17.62
CA ARG A 101 31.05 25.40 18.04
C ARG A 101 30.59 25.64 19.48
N ASP A 102 29.67 24.84 19.99
CA ASP A 102 29.10 25.02 21.32
C ASP A 102 30.08 24.50 22.39
N ALA A 103 30.74 23.37 22.11
CA ALA A 103 31.80 22.81 22.96
C ALA A 103 33.20 23.37 22.66
N SER A 104 33.36 24.11 21.56
CA SER A 104 34.65 24.60 21.04
C SER A 104 35.72 23.50 20.94
N SER A 105 35.33 22.32 20.46
CA SER A 105 36.15 21.12 20.46
C SER A 105 35.96 20.32 19.16
N PHE A 106 37.00 19.56 18.80
CA PHE A 106 36.96 18.59 17.71
C PHE A 106 36.64 17.16 18.19
N VAL A 107 36.52 16.96 19.51
CA VAL A 107 36.39 15.65 20.14
C VAL A 107 34.91 15.31 20.36
N PHE A 108 34.45 14.24 19.73
CA PHE A 108 33.12 13.67 19.91
C PHE A 108 33.21 12.31 20.61
N THR A 109 32.22 12.00 21.47
CA THR A 109 32.15 10.71 22.14
C THR A 109 31.30 9.72 21.34
N ALA A 110 31.76 8.47 21.22
CA ALA A 110 31.04 7.41 20.52
C ALA A 110 29.65 7.10 21.13
N ALA A 111 29.41 7.44 22.41
CA ALA A 111 28.11 7.31 23.06
C ALA A 111 27.07 8.33 22.56
N LYS A 112 27.50 9.46 21.98
CA LYS A 112 26.64 10.51 21.40
C LYS A 112 27.24 11.01 20.09
N PRO A 113 27.25 10.18 19.03
CA PRO A 113 27.81 10.58 17.74
C PRO A 113 27.06 11.81 17.21
N PRO A 114 27.75 12.78 16.59
CA PRO A 114 27.11 13.89 15.90
C PRO A 114 26.26 13.39 14.73
N ILE A 115 25.04 13.91 14.61
CA ILE A 115 24.16 13.67 13.47
C ILE A 115 24.26 14.87 12.53
N ILE A 116 24.64 14.61 11.28
CA ILE A 116 24.81 15.65 10.26
C ILE A 116 23.93 15.38 9.05
N TYR A 117 23.52 16.47 8.41
CA TYR A 117 23.03 16.48 7.05
C TYR A 117 24.24 16.49 6.11
N ALA A 118 24.42 15.42 5.37
CA ALA A 118 25.57 15.19 4.49
C ALA A 118 25.17 15.24 3.01
N ILE A 119 25.93 15.97 2.20
CA ILE A 119 25.81 15.93 0.73
C ILE A 119 27.03 15.22 0.16
N TRP A 120 26.81 14.14 -0.56
CA TRP A 120 27.86 13.31 -1.13
C TRP A 120 28.11 13.66 -2.61
N GLN A 121 29.36 13.56 -3.02
CA GLN A 121 29.76 13.53 -4.43
C GLN A 121 29.68 12.09 -4.92
N GLN A 122 28.83 11.85 -5.91
CA GLN A 122 28.72 10.59 -6.62
C GLN A 122 29.39 10.69 -8.00
N GLU A 123 29.83 9.53 -8.50
CA GLU A 123 30.36 9.39 -9.85
C GLU A 123 29.25 9.56 -10.89
N PHE A 124 29.61 10.06 -12.08
CA PHE A 124 28.64 10.39 -13.14
C PHE A 124 27.75 9.19 -13.51
N GLU A 125 28.32 7.98 -13.52
CA GLU A 125 27.64 6.73 -13.86
C GLU A 125 26.69 6.21 -12.76
N SER A 126 26.77 6.75 -11.55
CA SER A 126 25.85 6.41 -10.46
C SER A 126 24.66 7.38 -10.37
N LEU A 127 24.67 8.45 -11.16
CA LEU A 127 23.60 9.45 -11.15
C LEU A 127 22.36 8.96 -11.92
N PRO A 128 21.15 9.42 -11.54
CA PRO A 128 19.94 9.26 -12.35
C PRO A 128 20.09 9.89 -13.74
N GLU A 129 19.43 9.33 -14.75
CA GLU A 129 19.54 9.79 -16.15
C GLU A 129 19.14 11.28 -16.30
N THR A 130 18.10 11.72 -15.58
CA THR A 130 17.67 13.12 -15.55
C THR A 130 18.78 14.06 -15.06
N ALA A 131 19.52 13.64 -14.03
CA ALA A 131 20.65 14.39 -13.50
C ALA A 131 21.84 14.40 -14.49
N ARG A 132 22.14 13.25 -15.12
CA ARG A 132 23.18 13.16 -16.17
C ARG A 132 22.88 14.10 -17.32
N ARG A 133 21.63 14.12 -17.80
CA ARG A 133 21.19 14.98 -18.90
C ARG A 133 21.32 16.46 -18.55
N CYS A 134 20.91 16.84 -17.35
CA CYS A 134 21.04 18.23 -16.87
C CYS A 134 22.52 18.66 -16.80
N ILE A 135 23.39 17.83 -16.22
CA ILE A 135 24.83 18.10 -16.11
C ILE A 135 25.48 18.21 -17.50
N LEU A 136 25.13 17.30 -18.42
CA LEU A 136 25.65 17.28 -19.78
C LEU A 136 25.28 18.56 -20.54
N ILE A 137 24.00 18.94 -20.59
CA ILE A 137 23.55 20.12 -21.34
C ILE A 137 24.19 21.39 -20.76
N ARG A 138 24.27 21.48 -19.44
CA ARG A 138 24.91 22.62 -18.78
C ARG A 138 26.41 22.69 -19.04
N ALA A 139 27.11 21.54 -19.01
CA ALA A 139 28.52 21.47 -19.34
C ALA A 139 28.76 21.83 -20.82
N ALA A 140 27.91 21.35 -21.72
CA ALA A 140 27.96 21.69 -23.14
C ALA A 140 27.77 23.19 -23.38
N ARG A 141 26.76 23.81 -22.75
CA ARG A 141 26.53 25.25 -22.86
C ARG A 141 27.74 26.05 -22.36
N LEU A 142 28.24 25.75 -21.16
CA LEU A 142 29.41 26.44 -20.61
C LEU A 142 30.66 26.25 -21.48
N TYR A 143 30.80 25.09 -22.13
CA TYR A 143 31.89 24.84 -23.07
C TYR A 143 31.72 25.66 -24.35
N GLN A 144 30.51 25.65 -24.91
CA GLN A 144 30.14 26.41 -26.10
C GLN A 144 30.36 27.92 -25.93
N THR A 145 29.89 28.51 -24.83
CA THR A 145 30.06 29.94 -24.54
C THR A 145 31.55 30.30 -24.40
N LYS A 146 32.39 29.41 -23.86
CA LYS A 146 33.84 29.63 -23.74
C LYS A 146 34.57 29.59 -25.08
N VAL A 147 34.13 28.75 -26.02
CA VAL A 147 34.85 28.50 -27.28
C VAL A 147 34.30 29.33 -28.45
N MET A 148 32.98 29.38 -28.63
CA MET A 148 32.34 29.99 -29.81
C MET A 148 31.69 31.36 -29.56
N GLY A 149 31.23 31.63 -28.33
CA GLY A 149 30.66 32.94 -27.94
C GLY A 149 29.50 33.44 -28.82
N SER A 150 28.63 32.53 -29.29
CA SER A 150 27.53 32.85 -30.21
C SER A 150 26.20 33.00 -29.47
N ASP A 151 25.66 34.22 -29.44
CA ASP A 151 24.41 34.57 -28.75
C ASP A 151 23.20 33.73 -29.18
N LYS A 152 23.15 33.32 -30.47
CA LYS A 152 22.02 32.54 -31.01
C LYS A 152 22.01 31.09 -30.51
N LEU A 153 23.18 30.48 -30.41
CA LEU A 153 23.31 29.11 -29.88
C LEU A 153 23.19 29.12 -28.35
N ASP A 154 23.66 30.18 -27.69
CA ASP A 154 23.49 30.36 -26.25
C ASP A 154 21.99 30.45 -25.86
N ALA A 155 21.16 31.18 -26.62
CA ALA A 155 19.72 31.25 -26.36
C ALA A 155 18.99 29.90 -26.50
N LEU A 156 19.38 29.09 -27.50
CA LEU A 156 18.78 27.77 -27.72
C LEU A 156 19.23 26.75 -26.66
N THR A 157 20.52 26.76 -26.29
CA THR A 157 21.04 25.89 -25.24
C THR A 157 20.55 26.28 -23.85
N GLU A 158 20.27 27.56 -23.60
CA GLU A 158 19.62 28.02 -22.37
C GLU A 158 18.21 27.45 -22.21
N ALA A 159 17.41 27.41 -23.28
CA ALA A 159 16.08 26.80 -23.25
C ALA A 159 16.15 25.28 -22.94
N HIS A 160 17.12 24.58 -23.54
CA HIS A 160 17.35 23.16 -23.28
C HIS A 160 17.86 22.91 -21.85
N GLU A 161 18.76 23.76 -21.34
CA GLU A 161 19.22 23.69 -19.95
C GLU A 161 18.05 23.90 -18.99
N ALA A 162 17.21 24.90 -19.25
CA ALA A 162 16.02 25.17 -18.44
C ALA A 162 15.07 23.97 -18.43
N GLN A 163 14.79 23.37 -19.59
CA GLN A 163 13.94 22.18 -19.67
C GLN A 163 14.52 20.98 -18.90
N ALA A 164 15.81 20.70 -19.06
CA ALA A 164 16.47 19.60 -18.36
C ALA A 164 16.54 19.84 -16.84
N PHE A 165 16.73 21.10 -16.43
CA PHE A 165 16.70 21.48 -15.02
C PHE A 165 15.29 21.37 -14.43
N GLN A 166 14.25 21.75 -15.16
CA GLN A 166 12.86 21.55 -14.74
C GLN A 166 12.54 20.06 -14.57
N ALA A 167 12.94 19.21 -15.53
CA ALA A 167 12.74 17.76 -15.38
C ALA A 167 13.42 17.19 -14.12
N LEU A 168 14.62 17.66 -13.77
CA LEU A 168 15.31 17.27 -12.54
C LEU A 168 14.60 17.79 -11.28
N LEU A 169 14.07 19.01 -11.33
CA LEU A 169 13.28 19.59 -10.24
C LEU A 169 11.97 18.82 -10.03
N ASP A 170 11.26 18.48 -11.11
CA ASP A 170 10.00 17.73 -11.06
C ASP A 170 10.23 16.34 -10.46
N GLU A 171 11.28 15.65 -10.89
CA GLU A 171 11.66 14.37 -10.30
C GLU A 171 12.03 14.53 -8.82
N HIS A 172 12.85 15.52 -8.48
CA HIS A 172 13.20 15.79 -7.08
C HIS A 172 11.99 16.11 -6.21
N ALA A 173 11.04 16.90 -6.73
CA ALA A 173 9.78 17.22 -6.08
C ALA A 173 8.95 15.94 -5.86
N SER A 174 8.87 15.03 -6.84
CA SER A 174 8.15 13.76 -6.67
C SER A 174 8.71 12.90 -5.52
N TYR A 175 10.03 12.85 -5.37
CA TYR A 175 10.67 12.11 -4.27
C TYR A 175 10.50 12.83 -2.92
N GLN A 176 10.54 14.16 -2.92
CA GLN A 176 10.24 14.95 -1.73
C GLN A 176 8.76 14.86 -1.34
N GLU A 177 7.84 14.82 -2.30
CA GLU A 177 6.41 14.63 -2.07
C GLU A 177 6.12 13.22 -1.59
N ALA A 178 6.78 12.18 -2.10
CA ALA A 178 6.69 10.83 -1.54
C ALA A 178 7.21 10.78 -0.09
N ALA A 179 8.35 11.40 0.18
CA ALA A 179 8.89 11.52 1.54
C ALA A 179 8.01 12.40 2.45
N THR A 180 7.37 13.44 1.91
CA THR A 180 6.42 14.31 2.60
C THR A 180 5.03 13.69 2.65
N PHE A 181 4.72 12.67 1.86
CA PHE A 181 3.52 11.87 1.96
C PHE A 181 3.72 10.78 3.00
N GLU A 182 4.92 10.23 3.17
CA GLU A 182 5.25 9.39 4.32
C GLU A 182 5.36 10.21 5.62
N ALA A 183 5.97 11.41 5.58
CA ALA A 183 6.07 12.31 6.73
C ALA A 183 4.81 13.16 6.97
N GLY A 184 3.98 13.34 5.96
CA GLY A 184 2.69 14.05 5.96
C GLY A 184 1.49 13.11 5.94
N ALA A 185 1.71 11.79 5.89
CA ALA A 185 0.86 10.76 6.51
C ALA A 185 0.92 10.83 8.05
N THR A 186 1.63 11.83 8.59
CA THR A 186 1.28 12.41 9.90
C THR A 186 0.15 13.44 9.79
N GLN A 187 -0.61 13.50 8.71
CA GLN A 187 -2.06 13.43 8.82
C GLN A 187 -2.37 11.97 9.20
N THR A 188 -2.07 11.62 10.45
CA THR A 188 -2.31 10.27 10.98
C THR A 188 -3.73 9.89 10.59
N LYS A 189 -4.00 8.66 10.12
CA LYS A 189 -5.39 8.18 9.97
C LYS A 189 -6.18 8.44 11.25
N GLU A 190 -5.51 8.53 12.40
CA GLU A 190 -6.04 9.05 13.68
C GLU A 190 -6.60 10.49 13.60
N LEU A 191 -5.93 11.44 12.95
CA LEU A 191 -6.38 12.83 12.72
C LEU A 191 -7.53 12.90 11.73
N GLU A 192 -7.51 12.10 10.65
CA GLU A 192 -8.62 11.97 9.70
C GLU A 192 -9.88 11.47 10.42
N ALA A 193 -9.76 10.38 11.19
CA ALA A 193 -10.85 9.82 11.99
C ALA A 193 -11.35 10.81 13.06
N VAL A 194 -10.46 11.57 13.72
CA VAL A 194 -10.86 12.61 14.66
C VAL A 194 -11.60 13.74 13.96
N ASN A 195 -11.12 14.18 12.79
CA ASN A 195 -11.78 15.23 12.02
C ASN A 195 -13.13 14.77 11.44
N GLU A 196 -13.27 13.50 11.07
CA GLU A 196 -14.55 12.89 10.67
C GLU A 196 -15.57 12.97 11.82
N ILE A 197 -15.14 12.62 13.05
CA ILE A 197 -15.99 12.70 14.26
C ILE A 197 -16.36 14.14 14.61
N LEU A 198 -15.41 15.07 14.51
CA LEU A 198 -15.69 16.48 14.76
C LEU A 198 -16.66 17.04 13.71
N ALA A 199 -16.43 16.75 12.43
CA ALA A 199 -17.26 17.24 11.33
C ALA A 199 -18.70 16.72 11.42
N SER A 200 -18.89 15.43 11.71
CA SER A 200 -20.23 14.82 11.83
C SER A 200 -21.05 15.40 12.99
N LEU A 201 -20.37 15.86 14.06
CA LEU A 201 -20.99 16.51 15.22
C LEU A 201 -21.05 18.05 15.10
N GLY A 202 -20.73 18.61 13.94
CA GLY A 202 -20.78 20.06 13.69
C GLY A 202 -19.71 20.87 14.43
N ARG A 203 -18.60 20.24 14.83
CA ARG A 203 -17.45 20.88 15.48
C ARG A 203 -16.36 21.24 14.44
N PRO A 204 -15.56 22.28 14.70
CA PRO A 204 -14.50 22.68 13.79
C PRO A 204 -13.40 21.61 13.70
N VAL A 205 -13.02 21.24 12.48
CA VAL A 205 -11.89 20.34 12.22
C VAL A 205 -10.56 21.00 12.59
N VAL A 206 -9.57 20.20 12.96
CA VAL A 206 -8.25 20.69 13.36
C VAL A 206 -7.16 20.24 12.37
N PRO A 207 -6.21 21.12 12.02
CA PRO A 207 -5.09 20.76 11.14
C PRO A 207 -4.01 19.95 11.87
N SER A 208 -3.97 20.00 13.21
CA SER A 208 -3.06 19.22 14.04
C SER A 208 -3.58 19.10 15.48
N PHE A 209 -3.07 18.13 16.24
CA PHE A 209 -3.38 18.01 17.66
C PHE A 209 -2.60 19.04 18.49
N ALA A 210 -3.29 19.76 19.37
CA ALA A 210 -2.65 20.68 20.30
C ALA A 210 -1.83 19.90 21.35
N SER A 211 -0.61 20.38 21.65
CA SER A 211 0.31 19.75 22.61
C SER A 211 -0.20 19.76 24.05
N THR A 212 -1.11 20.67 24.41
CA THR A 212 -1.71 20.79 25.74
C THR A 212 -3.13 21.38 25.68
N GLY A 213 -4.06 20.85 26.49
CA GLY A 213 -5.42 21.41 26.68
C GLY A 213 -6.55 20.39 26.49
N LEU A 214 -7.66 20.57 27.22
CA LEU A 214 -8.93 19.86 27.00
C LEU A 214 -9.66 20.47 25.79
N THR A 215 -9.17 20.20 24.59
CA THR A 215 -9.90 20.51 23.35
C THR A 215 -10.80 19.35 22.96
N ASP A 216 -11.89 19.62 22.23
CA ASP A 216 -12.77 18.58 21.69
C ASP A 216 -11.97 17.57 20.85
N ALA A 217 -11.00 18.03 20.04
CA ALA A 217 -10.10 17.16 19.29
C ALA A 217 -9.25 16.22 20.18
N ASN A 218 -8.72 16.71 21.31
CA ASN A 218 -7.94 15.87 22.24
C ASN A 218 -8.83 14.87 22.99
N LEU A 219 -10.08 15.22 23.25
CA LEU A 219 -11.07 14.31 23.85
C LEU A 219 -11.47 13.19 22.89
N VAL A 220 -11.74 13.53 21.62
CA VAL A 220 -12.01 12.54 20.56
C VAL A 220 -10.79 11.63 20.38
N ARG A 221 -9.57 12.19 20.36
CA ARG A 221 -8.34 11.39 20.27
C ARG A 221 -8.19 10.43 21.46
N ALA A 222 -8.50 10.87 22.67
CA ALA A 222 -8.47 10.02 23.85
C ALA A 222 -9.52 8.90 23.78
N ALA A 223 -10.74 9.21 23.32
CA ALA A 223 -11.79 8.23 23.10
C ALA A 223 -11.39 7.19 22.04
N LEU A 224 -10.81 7.64 20.92
CA LEU A 224 -10.33 6.77 19.84
C LEU A 224 -9.25 5.81 20.33
N ARG A 225 -8.27 6.30 21.10
CA ARG A 225 -7.23 5.44 21.70
C ARG A 225 -7.79 4.44 22.70
N SER A 226 -8.77 4.84 23.51
CA SER A 226 -9.44 3.95 24.45
C SER A 226 -10.20 2.85 23.72
N GLN A 227 -11.00 3.21 22.72
CA GLN A 227 -11.80 2.27 21.94
C GLN A 227 -10.92 1.34 21.08
N SER A 228 -9.80 1.85 20.56
CA SER A 228 -8.82 1.03 19.84
C SER A 228 -8.23 -0.07 20.74
N ARG A 229 -7.84 0.26 21.97
CA ARG A 229 -7.37 -0.75 22.94
C ARG A 229 -8.46 -1.75 23.30
N GLU A 230 -9.69 -1.29 23.48
CA GLU A 230 -10.81 -2.14 23.86
C GLU A 230 -11.16 -3.14 22.75
N VAL A 231 -11.32 -2.68 21.51
CA VAL A 231 -11.59 -3.54 20.34
C VAL A 231 -10.45 -4.53 20.14
N GLN A 232 -9.20 -4.07 20.14
CA GLN A 232 -8.04 -4.95 19.93
C GLN A 232 -7.85 -5.98 21.06
N SER A 233 -8.24 -5.66 22.30
CA SER A 233 -8.15 -6.61 23.43
C SER A 233 -9.03 -7.85 23.27
N GLN A 234 -10.04 -7.80 22.40
CA GLN A 234 -10.89 -8.93 22.08
C GLN A 234 -10.14 -10.00 21.27
N GLY A 235 -9.05 -9.65 20.60
CA GLY A 235 -8.25 -10.55 19.79
C GLY A 235 -8.94 -10.86 18.46
N TRP A 236 -8.47 -10.20 17.42
CA TRP A 236 -8.94 -10.35 16.04
C TRP A 236 -7.86 -11.02 15.19
N TYR A 237 -8.24 -11.43 13.97
CA TYR A 237 -7.36 -12.16 13.06
C TYR A 237 -6.06 -11.42 12.71
N PHE A 238 -6.06 -10.09 12.80
CA PHE A 238 -4.92 -9.23 12.45
C PHE A 238 -3.99 -8.93 13.64
N ASN A 239 -4.40 -9.19 14.88
CA ASN A 239 -3.62 -8.89 16.07
C ASN A 239 -3.54 -10.08 17.06
N THR A 240 -3.81 -11.28 16.58
CA THR A 240 -3.80 -12.52 17.38
C THR A 240 -2.87 -13.55 16.74
N ASP A 241 -1.83 -13.93 17.46
CA ASP A 241 -0.92 -15.03 17.10
C ASP A 241 -1.33 -16.29 17.87
N GLU A 242 -2.04 -17.23 17.23
CA GLU A 242 -2.58 -18.44 17.88
C GLU A 242 -1.52 -19.47 18.33
N SER A 243 -0.33 -19.44 17.70
CA SER A 243 0.73 -20.44 17.90
C SER A 243 2.02 -19.82 18.44
N TRP A 244 1.91 -18.68 19.13
CA TRP A 244 3.07 -17.96 19.63
C TRP A 244 3.80 -18.76 20.72
N ARG A 245 5.13 -18.76 20.61
CA ARG A 245 6.04 -19.36 21.59
C ARG A 245 6.88 -18.26 22.21
N ALA A 246 6.76 -18.09 23.53
CA ALA A 246 7.50 -17.05 24.22
C ALA A 246 9.02 -17.26 24.12
N PRO A 247 9.79 -16.18 23.89
CA PRO A 247 11.24 -16.23 24.04
C PRO A 247 11.59 -16.57 25.50
N ILE A 248 12.59 -17.42 25.66
CA ILE A 248 13.08 -17.89 26.96
C ILE A 248 14.49 -17.34 27.15
N ASP A 249 14.74 -16.72 28.30
CA ASP A 249 16.06 -16.20 28.70
C ASP A 249 17.01 -17.33 29.18
N GLU A 250 18.28 -17.04 29.45
CA GLU A 250 19.27 -18.03 29.92
C GLU A 250 18.83 -18.80 31.19
N ASP A 251 17.99 -18.17 32.01
CA ASP A 251 17.41 -18.73 33.24
C ASP A 251 16.15 -19.58 33.01
N GLY A 252 15.71 -19.80 31.77
CA GLY A 252 14.48 -20.56 31.48
C GLY A 252 13.19 -19.76 31.65
N ILE A 253 13.27 -18.45 31.93
CA ILE A 253 12.10 -17.59 32.13
C ILE A 253 11.53 -17.15 30.79
N ALA A 254 10.22 -17.34 30.60
CA ALA A 254 9.49 -16.86 29.45
C ALA A 254 8.99 -15.42 29.68
N THR A 255 9.62 -14.45 29.03
CA THR A 255 9.34 -13.01 29.20
C THR A 255 8.24 -12.56 28.23
N ILE A 256 7.29 -11.75 28.71
CA ILE A 256 6.18 -11.23 27.90
C ILE A 256 6.59 -9.87 27.31
N PRO A 257 6.54 -9.72 25.97
CA PRO A 257 6.74 -8.43 25.30
C PRO A 257 5.75 -7.34 25.76
N THR A 258 6.22 -6.09 25.88
CA THR A 258 5.44 -4.96 26.43
C THR A 258 4.27 -4.50 25.56
N ASP A 259 4.25 -4.90 24.29
CA ASP A 259 3.21 -4.69 23.28
C ASP A 259 2.06 -5.72 23.37
N THR A 260 2.13 -6.67 24.29
CA THR A 260 1.12 -7.73 24.45
C THR A 260 -0.08 -7.23 25.27
N LEU A 261 -1.28 -7.27 24.68
CA LEU A 261 -2.55 -6.90 25.32
C LEU A 261 -3.13 -8.03 26.15
N ALA A 262 -3.12 -9.25 25.63
CA ALA A 262 -3.67 -10.42 26.28
C ALA A 262 -2.89 -11.67 25.89
N ILE A 263 -2.84 -12.63 26.82
CA ILE A 263 -2.31 -13.97 26.57
C ILE A 263 -3.39 -14.96 26.97
N ARG A 264 -3.72 -15.86 26.06
CA ARG A 264 -4.71 -16.92 26.26
C ARG A 264 -4.06 -18.28 26.01
N PRO A 265 -4.56 -19.36 26.63
CA PRO A 265 -4.09 -20.70 26.32
C PRO A 265 -4.41 -21.03 24.86
N ALA A 266 -3.42 -21.52 24.10
CA ALA A 266 -3.63 -21.90 22.70
C ALA A 266 -4.60 -23.09 22.57
N ARG A 267 -5.28 -23.19 21.43
CA ARG A 267 -6.23 -24.27 21.14
C ARG A 267 -5.50 -25.62 21.11
N GLY A 268 -5.72 -26.46 22.12
CA GLY A 268 -5.06 -27.77 22.27
C GLY A 268 -3.95 -27.82 23.33
N GLU A 269 -3.59 -26.71 23.95
CA GLU A 269 -2.66 -26.69 25.09
C GLU A 269 -3.40 -27.12 26.37
N ALA A 270 -3.04 -28.27 26.93
CA ALA A 270 -3.65 -28.78 28.16
C ALA A 270 -3.22 -28.02 29.42
N ARG A 271 -2.09 -27.30 29.35
CA ARG A 271 -1.47 -26.58 30.47
C ARG A 271 -2.13 -25.22 30.67
N ARG A 272 -2.39 -24.88 31.93
CA ARG A 272 -3.03 -23.61 32.30
C ARG A 272 -1.98 -22.54 32.56
N ILE A 273 -1.76 -21.72 31.55
CA ILE A 273 -0.68 -20.74 31.54
C ILE A 273 -1.27 -19.36 31.73
N VAL A 274 -0.69 -18.61 32.67
CA VAL A 274 -1.21 -17.32 33.09
C VAL A 274 -0.08 -16.29 33.08
N PRO A 275 -0.31 -15.07 32.55
CA PRO A 275 0.65 -13.99 32.70
C PRO A 275 0.71 -13.52 34.17
N ARG A 276 1.91 -13.48 34.76
CA ARG A 276 2.15 -12.96 36.11
C ARG A 276 3.43 -12.13 36.15
N ARG A 277 3.33 -10.86 36.57
CA ARG A 277 4.48 -9.93 36.68
C ARG A 277 5.32 -9.81 35.38
N GLY A 278 4.66 -9.83 34.21
CA GLY A 278 5.34 -9.72 32.91
C GLY A 278 6.04 -11.01 32.44
N ARG A 279 5.73 -12.15 33.06
CA ARG A 279 6.28 -13.48 32.72
C ARG A 279 5.14 -14.49 32.56
N LEU A 280 5.38 -15.54 31.78
CA LEU A 280 4.46 -16.68 31.75
C LEU A 280 4.65 -17.54 32.99
N PHE A 281 3.55 -17.98 33.59
CA PHE A 281 3.54 -18.85 34.75
C PHE A 281 2.67 -20.08 34.45
N ASP A 282 3.24 -21.28 34.60
CA ASP A 282 2.49 -22.52 34.52
C ASP A 282 1.81 -22.79 35.86
N ARG A 283 0.47 -22.78 35.86
CA ARG A 283 -0.33 -23.02 37.06
C ARG A 283 -0.33 -24.47 37.50
N ASP A 284 -0.16 -25.40 36.56
CA ASP A 284 -0.24 -26.83 36.82
C ASP A 284 1.13 -27.36 37.29
N ALA A 285 2.23 -26.80 36.80
CA ALA A 285 3.59 -27.11 37.26
C ALA A 285 4.08 -26.23 38.42
N HIS A 286 3.34 -25.17 38.78
CA HIS A 286 3.72 -24.16 39.77
C HIS A 286 5.11 -23.55 39.54
N SER A 287 5.51 -23.39 38.28
CA SER A 287 6.84 -22.92 37.89
C SER A 287 6.76 -21.89 36.76
N ASP A 288 7.70 -20.95 36.77
CA ASP A 288 7.98 -19.96 35.72
C ASP A 288 9.18 -20.34 34.83
N VAL A 289 9.74 -21.53 35.04
CA VAL A 289 10.92 -22.04 34.32
C VAL A 289 10.48 -23.02 33.23
N PHE A 290 10.76 -22.67 31.99
CA PHE A 290 10.48 -23.45 30.79
C PHE A 290 11.78 -23.89 30.12
N THR A 291 11.77 -25.06 29.48
CA THR A 291 12.87 -25.55 28.65
C THR A 291 12.48 -25.45 27.17
N SER A 292 13.44 -25.54 26.25
CA SER A 292 13.15 -25.57 24.81
C SER A 292 12.16 -26.66 24.40
N ALA A 293 12.13 -27.79 25.12
CA ALA A 293 11.20 -28.90 24.91
C ALA A 293 9.83 -28.69 25.60
N THR A 294 9.73 -27.85 26.64
CA THR A 294 8.49 -27.57 27.38
C THR A 294 7.91 -26.19 27.08
N ARG A 295 8.36 -25.52 26.02
CA ARG A 295 7.84 -24.22 25.55
C ARG A 295 6.35 -24.30 25.29
N PRO A 296 5.54 -23.61 26.10
CA PRO A 296 4.11 -23.65 25.89
C PRO A 296 3.71 -22.86 24.65
N MET A 297 2.67 -23.34 23.95
CA MET A 297 1.99 -22.54 22.94
C MET A 297 0.92 -21.71 23.64
N VAL A 298 0.96 -20.40 23.40
CA VAL A 298 -0.05 -19.48 23.90
C VAL A 298 -0.53 -18.62 22.75
N GLU A 299 -1.81 -18.28 22.78
CA GLU A 299 -2.39 -17.28 21.91
C GLU A 299 -2.00 -15.90 22.45
N ARG A 300 -1.29 -15.12 21.64
CA ARG A 300 -0.82 -13.78 22.00
C ARG A 300 -1.62 -12.74 21.23
N VAL A 301 -2.27 -11.82 21.93
CA VAL A 301 -2.91 -10.65 21.34
C VAL A 301 -1.97 -9.45 21.44
N THR A 302 -1.57 -8.89 20.31
CA THR A 302 -0.68 -7.72 20.23
C THR A 302 -1.45 -6.41 20.09
N PHE A 303 -0.88 -5.31 20.58
CA PHE A 303 -1.38 -3.97 20.33
C PHE A 303 -0.77 -3.43 19.03
N GLU A 304 -1.61 -3.28 18.03
CA GLU A 304 -1.29 -2.64 16.76
C GLU A 304 -1.64 -1.14 16.80
N THR A 305 -0.81 -0.35 16.14
CA THR A 305 -1.08 1.09 16.00
C THR A 305 -2.31 1.32 15.13
N PHE A 306 -3.06 2.40 15.38
CA PHE A 306 -4.27 2.70 14.58
C PHE A 306 -3.98 2.77 13.07
N GLU A 307 -2.76 3.15 12.71
CA GLU A 307 -2.31 3.27 11.32
C GLU A 307 -2.15 1.91 10.61
N SER A 308 -1.78 0.87 11.34
CA SER A 308 -1.57 -0.51 10.84
C SER A 308 -2.86 -1.35 10.82
N LEU A 309 -3.97 -0.82 11.34
CA LEU A 309 -5.24 -1.55 11.40
C LEU A 309 -5.94 -1.68 10.04
N PRO A 310 -6.59 -2.83 9.76
CA PRO A 310 -7.50 -2.98 8.63
C PRO A 310 -8.61 -1.92 8.61
N GLU A 311 -9.10 -1.57 7.42
CA GLU A 311 -10.13 -0.54 7.25
C GLU A 311 -11.43 -0.85 8.01
N THR A 312 -11.85 -2.12 8.02
CA THR A 312 -13.01 -2.61 8.78
C THR A 312 -12.86 -2.34 10.28
N ALA A 313 -11.67 -2.61 10.84
CA ALA A 313 -11.37 -2.36 12.24
C ALA A 313 -11.29 -0.86 12.56
N ARG A 314 -10.64 -0.06 11.69
CA ARG A 314 -10.58 1.41 11.83
C ARG A 314 -11.98 2.02 11.87
N ARG A 315 -12.86 1.62 10.93
CA ARG A 315 -14.24 2.12 10.86
C ARG A 315 -15.05 1.81 12.12
N LEU A 316 -14.96 0.58 12.65
CA LEU A 316 -15.60 0.21 13.92
C LEU A 316 -15.10 1.08 15.08
N ILE A 317 -13.78 1.27 15.20
CA ILE A 317 -13.17 2.07 16.27
C ILE A 317 -13.61 3.54 16.17
N THR A 318 -13.62 4.12 14.97
CA THR A 318 -14.09 5.49 14.72
C THR A 318 -15.55 5.66 15.11
N LEU A 319 -16.43 4.72 14.72
CA LEU A 319 -17.86 4.76 15.08
C LEU A 319 -18.07 4.64 16.59
N ARG A 320 -17.36 3.74 17.27
CA ARG A 320 -17.43 3.60 18.73
C ARG A 320 -16.90 4.84 19.45
N ALA A 321 -15.80 5.42 18.98
CA ALA A 321 -15.24 6.64 19.55
C ALA A 321 -16.18 7.85 19.35
N GLY A 322 -16.80 7.96 18.18
CA GLY A 322 -17.82 8.97 17.88
C GLY A 322 -19.04 8.85 18.79
N LEU A 323 -19.53 7.63 19.03
CA LEU A 323 -20.64 7.38 19.95
C LEU A 323 -20.31 7.78 21.40
N VAL A 324 -19.15 7.35 21.91
CA VAL A 324 -18.70 7.72 23.27
C VAL A 324 -18.55 9.23 23.42
N PHE A 325 -18.00 9.88 22.40
CA PHE A 325 -17.85 11.33 22.43
C PHE A 325 -19.20 12.05 22.35
N GLN A 326 -20.12 11.60 21.49
CA GLN A 326 -21.50 12.10 21.40
C GLN A 326 -22.23 11.99 22.75
N ASP A 327 -22.14 10.85 23.44
CA ASP A 327 -22.73 10.66 24.77
C ASP A 327 -22.07 11.53 25.86
N SER A 328 -20.75 11.74 25.74
CA SER A 328 -20.01 12.66 26.60
C SER A 328 -20.42 14.13 26.40
N LEU A 329 -20.84 14.51 25.19
CA LEU A 329 -21.36 15.84 24.90
C LEU A 329 -22.78 16.01 25.45
N VAL A 330 -23.64 14.99 25.32
CA VAL A 330 -25.00 15.01 25.88
C VAL A 330 -24.98 15.14 27.40
N SER A 331 -24.09 14.42 28.08
CA SER A 331 -23.91 14.52 29.53
C SER A 331 -23.34 15.87 29.99
N ARG A 332 -22.61 16.59 29.13
CA ARG A 332 -22.08 17.95 29.39
C ARG A 332 -23.06 19.08 29.00
N GLY A 333 -23.91 18.84 27.99
CA GLY A 333 -24.84 19.81 27.40
C GLY A 333 -26.21 19.88 28.08
N ALA A 334 -26.51 19.01 29.05
CA ALA A 334 -27.79 18.98 29.79
C ALA A 334 -28.08 20.21 30.67
N SER A 335 -27.40 21.35 30.46
CA SER A 335 -27.70 22.61 31.15
C SER A 335 -27.98 23.79 30.23
N GLN A 336 -27.63 23.76 28.94
CA GLN A 336 -27.92 24.87 28.01
C GLN A 336 -28.00 24.37 26.55
N GLU A 337 -29.22 24.19 26.02
CA GLU A 337 -29.68 24.52 24.66
C GLU A 337 -30.89 23.65 24.22
N SER A 338 -31.80 24.31 23.51
CA SER A 338 -33.19 23.89 23.22
C SER A 338 -33.33 23.07 21.91
N GLU A 339 -32.24 22.56 21.34
CA GLU A 339 -32.29 21.82 20.07
C GLU A 339 -31.32 20.63 20.15
N ALA A 340 -31.85 19.41 20.12
CA ALA A 340 -31.03 18.21 20.22
C ALA A 340 -30.11 18.12 18.99
N PRO A 341 -28.79 18.00 19.15
CA PRO A 341 -27.89 17.86 18.01
C PRO A 341 -28.23 16.58 17.21
N PRO A 342 -27.99 16.57 15.89
CA PRO A 342 -28.11 15.35 15.10
C PRO A 342 -27.24 14.27 15.75
N ARG A 343 -27.76 13.04 15.83
CA ARG A 343 -27.04 11.87 16.33
C ARG A 343 -26.52 11.05 15.13
N PRO A 344 -25.41 11.44 14.49
CA PRO A 344 -24.85 10.71 13.35
C PRO A 344 -24.35 9.31 13.75
N TYR A 345 -24.02 9.11 15.03
CA TYR A 345 -23.60 7.83 15.59
C TYR A 345 -24.76 7.16 16.32
N SER A 346 -25.07 5.92 15.90
CA SER A 346 -26.08 5.05 16.53
C SER A 346 -25.47 3.70 16.91
N ALA A 347 -26.10 3.04 17.90
CA ALA A 347 -25.71 1.69 18.31
C ALA A 347 -25.88 0.68 17.15
N GLU A 348 -26.86 0.89 16.27
CA GLU A 348 -27.11 0.05 15.09
C GLU A 348 -25.95 0.10 14.09
N ARG A 349 -25.42 1.29 13.78
CA ARG A 349 -24.26 1.43 12.87
C ARG A 349 -22.98 0.80 13.45
N VAL A 350 -22.82 0.85 14.78
CA VAL A 350 -21.74 0.16 15.48
C VAL A 350 -21.91 -1.36 15.39
N ALA A 351 -23.14 -1.85 15.55
CA ALA A 351 -23.44 -3.28 15.45
C ALA A 351 -23.23 -3.81 14.01
N GLU A 352 -23.62 -3.04 12.99
CA GLU A 352 -23.36 -3.37 11.59
C GLU A 352 -21.85 -3.46 11.31
N ALA A 353 -21.08 -2.46 11.72
CA ALA A 353 -19.62 -2.46 11.53
C ALA A 353 -18.94 -3.60 12.31
N LEU A 354 -19.47 -3.97 13.48
CA LEU A 354 -19.01 -5.12 14.25
C LEU A 354 -19.31 -6.43 13.52
N ASN A 355 -20.48 -6.59 12.93
CA ASN A 355 -20.85 -7.77 12.15
C ASN A 355 -19.93 -7.96 10.93
N VAL A 356 -19.59 -6.87 10.24
CA VAL A 356 -18.64 -6.90 9.12
C VAL A 356 -17.24 -7.35 9.58
N LEU A 357 -16.77 -6.83 10.72
CA LEU A 357 -15.48 -7.24 11.27
C LEU A 357 -15.50 -8.70 11.74
N GLN A 358 -16.61 -9.14 12.34
CA GLN A 358 -16.83 -10.52 12.78
C GLN A 358 -16.83 -11.48 11.59
N ALA A 359 -17.54 -11.16 10.51
CA ALA A 359 -17.54 -11.98 9.30
C ALA A 359 -16.13 -12.15 8.72
N ALA A 360 -15.34 -11.07 8.67
CA ALA A 360 -13.95 -11.14 8.20
C ALA A 360 -13.05 -11.98 9.13
N HIS A 361 -13.30 -11.94 10.44
CA HIS A 361 -12.60 -12.77 11.41
C HIS A 361 -12.97 -14.25 11.26
N ASP A 362 -14.25 -14.56 11.13
CA ASP A 362 -14.75 -15.92 10.98
C ASP A 362 -14.26 -16.54 9.65
N GLU A 363 -14.18 -15.75 8.57
CA GLU A 363 -13.58 -16.18 7.30
C GLU A 363 -12.09 -16.55 7.45
N PHE A 364 -11.34 -15.81 8.26
CA PHE A 364 -9.92 -16.11 8.51
C PHE A 364 -9.72 -17.37 9.35
N HIS A 365 -10.57 -17.60 10.36
CA HIS A 365 -10.50 -18.76 11.24
C HIS A 365 -11.29 -19.98 10.75
N ALA A 366 -11.89 -19.90 9.56
CA ALA A 366 -12.52 -21.03 8.91
C ALA A 366 -11.49 -22.17 8.72
N PRO A 367 -11.79 -23.41 9.16
CA PRO A 367 -10.85 -24.52 9.05
C PRO A 367 -10.50 -24.75 7.58
N ALA A 368 -9.22 -25.04 7.29
CA ALA A 368 -8.70 -25.39 5.97
C ALA A 368 -9.22 -26.74 5.42
N GLY A 369 -10.43 -27.15 5.80
CA GLY A 369 -11.05 -28.43 5.51
C GLY A 369 -12.52 -28.36 5.10
N PHE A 370 -13.08 -27.18 4.84
CA PHE A 370 -14.27 -27.07 3.98
C PHE A 370 -13.82 -26.79 2.54
N ASN A 371 -12.96 -27.66 2.03
CA ASN A 371 -12.94 -27.94 0.59
C ASN A 371 -14.16 -28.83 0.34
N GLU A 372 -15.33 -28.22 0.14
CA GLU A 372 -16.36 -28.88 -0.66
C GLU A 372 -15.77 -29.07 -2.07
N THR A 373 -15.20 -30.25 -2.25
CA THR A 373 -15.25 -31.05 -3.48
C THR A 373 -15.23 -30.28 -4.79
N LEU A 374 -14.07 -29.75 -5.20
CA LEU A 374 -13.92 -29.34 -6.60
C LEU A 374 -12.54 -29.75 -7.14
N THR A 375 -12.29 -31.06 -7.17
CA THR A 375 -11.36 -31.66 -8.16
C THR A 375 -11.92 -31.62 -9.59
N THR A 376 -13.07 -30.97 -9.83
CA THR A 376 -13.67 -30.69 -11.14
C THR A 376 -14.62 -29.48 -11.04
N SER A 377 -14.14 -28.27 -10.70
CA SER A 377 -14.97 -27.05 -10.84
C SER A 377 -14.93 -26.50 -12.26
N VAL A 378 -16.07 -26.02 -12.73
CA VAL A 378 -16.17 -25.26 -13.99
C VAL A 378 -15.36 -23.95 -13.89
N GLU A 379 -15.19 -23.40 -12.68
CA GLU A 379 -14.26 -22.29 -12.40
C GLU A 379 -12.82 -22.64 -12.79
N LEU A 380 -12.33 -23.83 -12.44
CA LEU A 380 -10.97 -24.31 -12.76
C LEU A 380 -10.78 -24.49 -14.27
N GLU A 381 -11.75 -25.08 -14.96
CA GLU A 381 -11.71 -25.23 -16.43
C GLU A 381 -11.66 -23.86 -17.12
N SER A 382 -12.49 -22.92 -16.66
CA SER A 382 -12.55 -21.56 -17.20
C SER A 382 -11.26 -20.78 -16.94
N VAL A 383 -10.63 -20.95 -15.77
CA VAL A 383 -9.31 -20.36 -15.46
C VAL A 383 -8.21 -20.99 -16.31
N ASN A 384 -8.22 -22.30 -16.50
CA ASN A 384 -7.24 -22.97 -17.37
C ASN A 384 -7.39 -22.58 -18.84
N GLU A 385 -8.61 -22.31 -19.29
CA GLU A 385 -8.85 -21.73 -20.62
C GLU A 385 -8.25 -20.32 -20.77
N LEU A 386 -8.38 -19.48 -19.73
CA LEU A 386 -7.73 -18.17 -19.71
C LEU A 386 -6.20 -18.26 -19.71
N LEU A 387 -5.62 -19.22 -18.99
CA LEU A 387 -4.18 -19.46 -18.94
C LEU A 387 -3.63 -19.96 -20.28
N ASP A 388 -4.33 -20.91 -20.92
CA ASP A 388 -3.95 -21.36 -22.25
C ASP A 388 -3.91 -20.17 -23.22
N ALA A 389 -4.85 -19.23 -23.12
CA ALA A 389 -4.92 -18.06 -24.00
C ALA A 389 -3.63 -17.21 -24.06
N ILE A 390 -2.84 -17.19 -22.98
CA ILE A 390 -1.55 -16.48 -22.89
C ILE A 390 -0.33 -17.39 -23.01
N GLY A 391 -0.53 -18.71 -23.13
CA GLY A 391 0.53 -19.71 -23.26
C GLY A 391 1.14 -20.16 -21.93
N GLU A 392 0.44 -19.96 -20.81
CA GLU A 392 0.85 -20.41 -19.48
C GLU A 392 0.40 -21.86 -19.21
N GLU A 393 1.12 -22.57 -18.34
CA GLU A 393 0.77 -23.95 -17.99
C GLU A 393 -0.55 -24.01 -17.19
N PRO A 394 -1.41 -25.01 -17.45
CA PRO A 394 -2.66 -25.19 -16.71
C PRO A 394 -2.35 -25.55 -15.25
N VAL A 395 -3.23 -25.13 -14.35
CA VAL A 395 -3.09 -25.38 -12.91
C VAL A 395 -4.11 -26.45 -12.48
N GLU A 396 -3.69 -27.36 -11.61
CA GLU A 396 -4.56 -28.43 -11.08
C GLU A 396 -5.47 -27.94 -9.93
N VAL A 397 -5.09 -26.85 -9.24
CA VAL A 397 -5.81 -26.27 -8.10
C VAL A 397 -5.84 -24.75 -8.19
N LEU A 398 -7.01 -24.13 -8.02
CA LEU A 398 -7.14 -22.67 -8.04
C LEU A 398 -6.29 -22.04 -6.91
N PRO A 399 -5.44 -21.05 -7.22
CA PRO A 399 -4.63 -20.39 -6.20
C PRO A 399 -5.51 -19.63 -5.21
N THR A 400 -5.16 -19.73 -3.93
CA THR A 400 -5.84 -19.04 -2.82
C THR A 400 -5.01 -17.88 -2.25
N LYS A 401 -3.71 -17.84 -2.54
CA LYS A 401 -2.76 -16.79 -2.11
C LYS A 401 -1.70 -16.53 -3.19
N GLY A 402 -1.21 -15.29 -3.29
CA GLY A 402 -0.09 -14.90 -4.16
C GLY A 402 -0.49 -14.17 -5.46
N TYR A 403 0.52 -13.63 -6.16
CA TYR A 403 0.38 -12.86 -7.40
C TYR A 403 0.76 -13.71 -8.63
N THR A 404 0.00 -14.77 -8.90
CA THR A 404 0.22 -15.64 -10.07
C THR A 404 -0.72 -15.27 -11.24
N PRO A 405 -0.36 -15.60 -12.49
CA PRO A 405 -1.27 -15.45 -13.65
C PRO A 405 -2.63 -16.12 -13.42
N ALA A 406 -2.64 -17.29 -12.77
CA ALA A 406 -3.84 -18.03 -12.40
C ALA A 406 -4.73 -17.26 -11.40
N MET A 407 -4.13 -16.54 -10.44
CA MET A 407 -4.89 -15.70 -9.50
C MET A 407 -5.50 -14.50 -10.23
N ARG A 408 -4.76 -13.86 -11.15
CA ARG A 408 -5.28 -12.75 -11.97
C ARG A 408 -6.45 -13.20 -12.85
N ALA A 409 -6.32 -14.34 -13.50
CA ALA A 409 -7.39 -14.95 -14.30
C ALA A 409 -8.65 -15.21 -13.44
N ARG A 410 -8.47 -15.79 -12.26
CA ARG A 410 -9.55 -16.03 -11.29
C ARG A 410 -10.21 -14.74 -10.80
N THR A 411 -9.44 -13.70 -10.49
CA THR A 411 -9.97 -12.40 -10.06
C THR A 411 -10.79 -11.73 -11.15
N LEU A 412 -10.33 -11.78 -12.41
CA LEU A 412 -11.08 -11.24 -13.55
C LEU A 412 -12.35 -12.04 -13.83
N LEU A 413 -12.32 -13.36 -13.68
CA LEU A 413 -13.51 -14.20 -13.79
C LEU A 413 -14.58 -13.82 -12.74
N LYS A 414 -14.16 -13.60 -11.48
CA LYS A 414 -15.07 -13.14 -10.40
C LYS A 414 -15.62 -11.74 -10.66
N ALA A 415 -14.79 -10.83 -11.19
CA ALA A 415 -15.22 -9.48 -11.55
C ALA A 415 -16.24 -9.49 -12.70
N ALA A 416 -15.96 -10.25 -13.77
CA ALA A 416 -16.89 -10.43 -14.89
C ALA A 416 -18.19 -11.15 -14.46
N SER A 417 -18.12 -12.08 -13.51
CA SER A 417 -19.30 -12.72 -12.93
C SER A 417 -20.21 -11.71 -12.22
N ARG A 418 -19.64 -10.81 -11.42
CA ARG A 418 -20.40 -9.71 -10.78
C ARG A 418 -21.06 -8.78 -11.79
N GLU A 419 -20.33 -8.42 -12.83
CA GLU A 419 -20.84 -7.56 -13.90
C GLU A 419 -22.02 -8.22 -14.63
N VAL A 420 -21.86 -9.46 -15.10
CA VAL A 420 -22.93 -10.18 -15.83
C VAL A 420 -24.14 -10.42 -14.95
N GLN A 421 -23.97 -10.81 -13.68
CA GLN A 421 -25.10 -11.02 -12.78
C GLN A 421 -25.81 -9.69 -12.44
N SER A 422 -25.10 -8.55 -12.41
CA SER A 422 -25.74 -7.25 -12.19
C SER A 422 -26.64 -6.78 -13.35
N GLU A 423 -26.52 -7.39 -14.54
CA GLU A 423 -27.37 -7.06 -15.70
C GLU A 423 -28.81 -7.61 -15.56
N GLY A 424 -29.07 -8.47 -14.57
CA GLY A 424 -30.41 -8.96 -14.24
C GLY A 424 -30.98 -9.95 -15.25
N TRP A 425 -30.39 -11.14 -15.31
CA TRP A 425 -30.75 -12.21 -16.24
C TRP A 425 -31.77 -13.19 -15.61
N TYR A 426 -32.37 -14.04 -16.44
CA TYR A 426 -33.44 -14.97 -16.04
C TYR A 426 -33.11 -15.88 -14.84
N PHE A 427 -31.84 -16.26 -14.67
CA PHE A 427 -31.39 -17.20 -13.63
C PHE A 427 -31.13 -16.55 -12.27
N ASN A 428 -31.10 -15.23 -12.20
CA ASN A 428 -30.83 -14.50 -10.97
C ASN A 428 -31.89 -13.46 -10.62
N THR A 429 -33.03 -13.48 -11.31
CA THR A 429 -34.15 -12.54 -11.11
C THR A 429 -35.34 -13.26 -10.48
N VAL A 430 -35.80 -12.78 -9.32
CA VAL A 430 -37.02 -13.27 -8.65
C VAL A 430 -38.07 -12.17 -8.63
N GLN A 431 -39.30 -12.48 -9.08
CA GLN A 431 -40.43 -11.55 -9.13
C GLN A 431 -41.36 -11.72 -7.92
N PHE A 432 -41.66 -10.63 -7.21
CA PHE A 432 -42.65 -10.58 -6.13
C PHE A 432 -43.86 -9.72 -6.51
N GLU A 433 -45.08 -10.16 -6.16
CA GLU A 433 -46.26 -9.27 -6.18
C GLU A 433 -46.07 -8.17 -5.13
N ALA A 434 -46.19 -6.91 -5.55
CA ALA A 434 -46.05 -5.77 -4.65
C ALA A 434 -47.26 -5.67 -3.71
N ASP A 435 -47.17 -6.26 -2.52
CA ASP A 435 -48.13 -5.99 -1.44
C ASP A 435 -47.78 -4.66 -0.77
N THR A 436 -48.74 -3.74 -0.76
CA THR A 436 -48.58 -2.35 -0.31
C THR A 436 -48.45 -2.25 1.21
N ALA A 437 -47.31 -2.61 1.81
CA ALA A 437 -47.05 -2.33 3.22
C ALA A 437 -45.59 -2.39 3.72
N ALA A 438 -44.62 -2.85 2.94
CA ALA A 438 -43.22 -2.87 3.39
C ALA A 438 -42.27 -2.67 2.21
N GLU A 439 -41.59 -1.53 2.15
CA GLU A 439 -40.38 -1.40 1.33
C GLU A 439 -39.28 -2.22 2.01
N PRO A 440 -38.80 -3.33 1.42
CA PRO A 440 -37.68 -4.08 1.98
C PRO A 440 -36.35 -3.43 1.54
N ASP A 441 -35.45 -3.20 2.50
CA ASP A 441 -34.05 -2.82 2.26
C ASP A 441 -33.28 -4.01 1.65
N TRP A 442 -33.37 -4.19 0.33
CA TRP A 442 -32.53 -5.14 -0.41
C TRP A 442 -31.65 -4.42 -1.43
N LEU A 443 -30.36 -4.78 -1.43
CA LEU A 443 -29.24 -4.05 -2.06
C LEU A 443 -29.28 -3.94 -3.60
N LEU A 444 -30.25 -4.57 -4.27
CA LEU A 444 -30.44 -4.54 -5.73
C LEU A 444 -31.88 -4.99 -6.06
N ALA A 445 -32.85 -4.11 -5.84
CA ALA A 445 -34.23 -4.30 -6.29
C ALA A 445 -34.54 -3.33 -7.44
N ARG A 446 -35.04 -3.83 -8.58
CA ARG A 446 -35.51 -2.99 -9.69
C ARG A 446 -37.00 -3.20 -9.88
N THR A 447 -37.78 -2.15 -9.69
CA THR A 447 -39.22 -2.16 -9.97
C THR A 447 -39.45 -2.19 -11.48
N ASP A 448 -40.23 -3.17 -11.97
CA ASP A 448 -40.65 -3.19 -13.37
C ASP A 448 -41.93 -2.36 -13.53
N GLU A 449 -41.80 -1.17 -14.11
CA GLU A 449 -42.89 -0.19 -14.28
C GLU A 449 -44.07 -0.70 -15.10
N LYS A 450 -43.91 -1.80 -15.86
CA LYS A 450 -44.99 -2.35 -16.71
C LYS A 450 -45.85 -3.40 -16.03
N THR A 451 -45.35 -4.08 -15.00
CA THR A 451 -45.99 -5.27 -14.44
C THR A 451 -46.32 -5.14 -12.95
N GLY A 452 -45.72 -4.18 -12.24
CA GLY A 452 -45.97 -3.96 -10.81
C GLY A 452 -45.29 -4.98 -9.89
N TYR A 453 -44.34 -5.76 -10.41
CA TYR A 453 -43.57 -6.73 -9.64
C TYR A 453 -42.22 -6.14 -9.20
N LEU A 454 -41.77 -6.51 -8.00
CA LEU A 454 -40.43 -6.22 -7.49
C LEU A 454 -39.47 -7.32 -7.99
N ASN A 455 -38.44 -6.96 -8.75
CA ASN A 455 -37.39 -7.89 -9.15
C ASN A 455 -36.23 -7.81 -8.16
N VAL A 456 -35.91 -8.92 -7.48
CA VAL A 456 -34.76 -9.05 -6.58
C VAL A 456 -33.67 -9.88 -7.27
N PHE A 457 -32.43 -9.37 -7.26
CA PHE A 457 -31.29 -10.03 -7.88
C PHE A 457 -30.45 -10.80 -6.85
N LEU A 458 -30.29 -12.12 -7.04
CA LEU A 458 -29.43 -12.97 -6.20
C LEU A 458 -28.04 -13.13 -6.83
N PHE A 459 -26.98 -13.14 -6.01
CA PHE A 459 -25.64 -13.43 -6.50
C PHE A 459 -25.35 -14.93 -6.33
N LEU A 460 -25.21 -15.65 -7.44
CA LEU A 460 -25.00 -17.09 -7.47
C LEU A 460 -23.51 -17.44 -7.62
N PRO A 461 -23.02 -18.50 -6.93
CA PRO A 461 -21.68 -19.04 -7.14
C PRO A 461 -21.44 -19.42 -8.61
N TYR A 462 -20.22 -19.21 -9.12
CA TYR A 462 -19.90 -19.41 -10.55
C TYR A 462 -20.22 -20.82 -11.06
N ASP A 463 -19.94 -21.85 -10.25
CA ASP A 463 -20.20 -23.25 -10.62
C ASP A 463 -21.70 -23.60 -10.68
N THR A 464 -22.56 -22.79 -10.06
CA THR A 464 -24.03 -22.96 -10.09
C THR A 464 -24.70 -22.22 -11.24
N LEU A 465 -23.94 -21.43 -12.00
CA LEU A 465 -24.47 -20.66 -13.13
C LEU A 465 -24.79 -21.58 -14.34
N PRO A 466 -25.80 -21.25 -15.14
CA PRO A 466 -26.09 -21.99 -16.35
C PRO A 466 -24.94 -21.85 -17.37
N ALA A 467 -24.70 -22.90 -18.16
CA ALA A 467 -23.58 -22.95 -19.12
C ALA A 467 -23.50 -21.74 -20.09
N PRO A 468 -24.60 -21.15 -20.59
CA PRO A 468 -24.55 -19.90 -21.37
C PRO A 468 -23.96 -18.73 -20.58
N ALA A 469 -24.25 -18.61 -19.28
CA ALA A 469 -23.76 -17.54 -18.43
C ALA A 469 -22.26 -17.71 -18.13
N GLN A 470 -21.82 -18.93 -17.84
CA GLN A 470 -20.41 -19.27 -17.65
C GLN A 470 -19.58 -18.94 -18.91
N ARG A 471 -20.10 -19.23 -20.11
CA ARG A 471 -19.46 -18.88 -21.39
C ARG A 471 -19.34 -17.37 -21.60
N LEU A 472 -20.38 -16.60 -21.28
CA LEU A 472 -20.37 -15.14 -21.39
C LEU A 472 -19.36 -14.51 -20.43
N ILE A 473 -19.32 -14.98 -19.18
CA ILE A 473 -18.39 -14.51 -18.15
C ILE A 473 -16.95 -14.82 -18.56
N THR A 474 -16.68 -16.04 -19.03
CA THR A 474 -15.35 -16.46 -19.51
C THR A 474 -14.91 -15.64 -20.73
N ALA A 475 -15.81 -15.35 -21.67
CA ALA A 475 -15.50 -14.53 -22.84
C ALA A 475 -15.16 -13.07 -22.47
N ARG A 476 -15.90 -12.45 -21.53
CA ARG A 476 -15.61 -11.09 -21.04
C ARG A 476 -14.30 -11.04 -20.26
N ALA A 477 -14.07 -11.97 -19.35
CA ALA A 477 -12.83 -12.08 -18.59
C ALA A 477 -11.63 -12.30 -19.53
N GLY A 478 -11.80 -13.14 -20.56
CA GLY A 478 -10.79 -13.45 -21.58
C GLY A 478 -10.32 -12.24 -22.36
N LEU A 479 -11.23 -11.39 -22.83
CA LEU A 479 -10.87 -10.16 -23.57
C LEU A 479 -10.00 -9.21 -22.74
N VAL A 480 -10.34 -9.03 -21.46
CA VAL A 480 -9.57 -8.17 -20.54
C VAL A 480 -8.23 -8.81 -20.20
N PHE A 481 -8.23 -10.11 -19.91
CA PHE A 481 -7.01 -10.86 -19.56
C PHE A 481 -6.02 -10.90 -20.72
N GLN A 482 -6.49 -11.06 -21.96
CA GLN A 482 -5.64 -11.00 -23.15
C GLN A 482 -5.02 -9.62 -23.37
N ARG A 483 -5.80 -8.54 -23.22
CA ARG A 483 -5.30 -7.16 -23.36
C ARG A 483 -4.23 -6.83 -22.32
N LEU A 484 -4.43 -7.26 -21.08
CA LEU A 484 -3.47 -7.02 -19.99
C LEU A 484 -2.15 -7.76 -20.18
N ASN A 485 -2.16 -8.89 -20.90
CA ASN A 485 -1.00 -9.74 -21.13
C ASN A 485 -0.49 -9.71 -22.59
N ALA A 486 -0.92 -8.73 -23.40
CA ALA A 486 -0.57 -8.65 -24.82
C ALA A 486 0.95 -8.54 -25.07
N ALA A 487 1.68 -7.92 -24.14
CA ALA A 487 3.13 -7.79 -24.21
C ALA A 487 3.90 -9.10 -23.92
N SER A 488 3.28 -10.03 -23.21
CA SER A 488 3.87 -11.33 -22.83
C SER A 488 3.40 -12.49 -23.70
N MET A 489 2.54 -12.24 -24.70
CA MET A 489 2.02 -13.29 -25.59
C MET A 489 3.05 -13.75 -26.63
N PRO A 490 3.15 -15.07 -26.91
CA PRO A 490 4.01 -15.59 -27.95
C PRO A 490 3.59 -15.07 -29.33
N ALA A 491 4.57 -14.69 -30.16
CA ALA A 491 4.39 -14.10 -31.50
C ALA A 491 3.43 -14.91 -32.41
N SER A 492 3.36 -16.24 -32.23
CA SER A 492 2.48 -17.14 -32.98
C SER A 492 0.99 -16.98 -32.69
N ARG A 493 0.59 -16.33 -31.58
CA ARG A 493 -0.80 -16.16 -31.15
C ARG A 493 -1.38 -14.76 -31.38
N HIS A 494 -0.58 -13.82 -31.91
CA HIS A 494 -1.05 -12.45 -32.20
C HIS A 494 -2.06 -12.41 -33.37
N ASP A 495 -1.96 -13.35 -34.33
CA ASP A 495 -2.86 -13.42 -35.50
C ASP A 495 -4.15 -14.21 -35.22
N THR A 496 -4.17 -15.06 -34.18
CA THR A 496 -5.32 -15.89 -33.79
C THR A 496 -5.62 -15.68 -32.31
N LEU A 497 -6.24 -14.55 -31.96
CA LEU A 497 -6.65 -14.25 -30.59
C LEU A 497 -7.79 -15.20 -30.16
N PRO A 498 -7.60 -16.08 -29.14
CA PRO A 498 -8.63 -17.04 -28.72
C PRO A 498 -9.89 -16.40 -28.09
N PHE A 499 -9.82 -15.14 -27.65
CA PHE A 499 -10.97 -14.35 -27.22
C PHE A 499 -11.08 -13.12 -28.14
N ASN A 500 -12.11 -13.09 -28.96
CA ASN A 500 -12.38 -12.00 -29.89
C ASN A 500 -13.83 -11.52 -29.77
N GLU A 501 -14.15 -10.39 -30.40
CA GLU A 501 -15.50 -9.80 -30.36
C GLU A 501 -16.56 -10.75 -30.95
N THR A 502 -16.19 -11.61 -31.91
CA THR A 502 -17.07 -12.64 -32.48
C THR A 502 -17.49 -13.68 -31.44
N ARG A 503 -16.54 -14.18 -30.65
CA ARG A 503 -16.78 -15.14 -29.57
C ARG A 503 -17.62 -14.55 -28.44
N LEU A 504 -17.40 -13.27 -28.11
CA LEU A 504 -18.26 -12.54 -27.18
C LEU A 504 -19.69 -12.42 -27.72
N TYR A 505 -19.83 -12.08 -29.00
CA TYR A 505 -21.14 -11.98 -29.66
C TYR A 505 -21.89 -13.32 -29.66
N GLU A 506 -21.21 -14.43 -29.98
CA GLU A 506 -21.80 -15.78 -29.90
C GLU A 506 -22.27 -16.15 -28.49
N ALA A 507 -21.50 -15.78 -27.47
CA ALA A 507 -21.88 -16.00 -26.07
C ALA A 507 -23.12 -15.18 -25.66
N VAL A 508 -23.20 -13.91 -26.11
CA VAL A 508 -24.39 -13.06 -25.88
C VAL A 508 -25.62 -13.61 -26.59
N VAL A 509 -25.48 -14.10 -27.83
CA VAL A 509 -26.60 -14.70 -28.58
C VAL A 509 -27.08 -15.99 -27.90
N ALA A 510 -26.17 -16.83 -27.42
CA ALA A 510 -26.52 -18.04 -26.66
C ALA A 510 -27.29 -17.71 -25.36
N MET A 511 -26.87 -16.65 -24.65
CA MET A 511 -27.56 -16.14 -23.45
C MET A 511 -28.96 -15.63 -23.75
N ARG A 512 -29.12 -14.80 -24.80
CA ARG A 512 -30.43 -14.28 -25.23
C ARG A 512 -31.38 -15.38 -25.70
N ARG A 513 -30.85 -16.43 -26.32
CA ARG A 513 -31.65 -17.60 -26.71
C ARG A 513 -32.12 -18.39 -25.48
N ALA A 514 -31.26 -18.60 -24.50
CA ALA A 514 -31.63 -19.26 -23.24
C ALA A 514 -32.68 -18.47 -22.46
N GLU A 515 -32.58 -17.14 -22.47
CA GLU A 515 -33.58 -16.23 -21.89
C GLU A 515 -34.95 -16.35 -22.61
N ALA A 516 -34.97 -16.50 -23.93
CA ALA A 516 -36.20 -16.66 -24.70
C ALA A 516 -36.86 -18.04 -24.54
N GLU A 517 -36.07 -19.07 -24.21
CA GLU A 517 -36.56 -20.43 -23.95
C GLU A 517 -36.99 -20.62 -22.47
N TYR A 518 -36.75 -19.63 -21.60
CA TYR A 518 -37.05 -19.68 -20.17
C TYR A 518 -38.56 -19.58 -19.89
N ASN A 519 -39.08 -20.58 -19.17
CA ASN A 519 -40.42 -20.58 -18.61
C ASN A 519 -40.33 -20.36 -17.08
N PRO A 520 -40.83 -19.24 -16.53
CA PRO A 520 -40.68 -18.88 -15.12
C PRO A 520 -41.29 -19.88 -14.13
N ALA A 521 -42.14 -20.81 -14.59
CA ALA A 521 -42.76 -21.83 -13.74
C ALA A 521 -41.82 -23.00 -13.33
N ASN A 522 -40.67 -23.20 -13.99
CA ASN A 522 -39.88 -24.43 -13.82
C ASN A 522 -38.56 -24.28 -13.03
N PHE A 523 -38.03 -23.07 -12.83
CA PHE A 523 -36.67 -22.93 -12.28
C PHE A 523 -36.59 -23.11 -10.76
N LEU A 524 -37.64 -22.71 -10.01
CA LEU A 524 -37.72 -22.90 -8.55
C LEU A 524 -38.07 -24.34 -8.15
N THR A 525 -38.53 -25.18 -9.10
CA THR A 525 -38.94 -26.56 -8.83
C THR A 525 -37.85 -27.60 -9.09
N ASP A 526 -36.87 -27.31 -9.95
CA ASP A 526 -35.93 -28.34 -10.44
C ASP A 526 -34.55 -28.37 -9.74
N SER A 527 -34.22 -27.40 -8.88
CA SER A 527 -32.94 -27.35 -8.15
C SER A 527 -33.17 -27.30 -6.65
N GLU A 528 -33.10 -28.47 -6.01
CA GLU A 528 -33.16 -28.62 -4.55
C GLU A 528 -32.04 -27.81 -3.87
N ASP A 529 -30.88 -27.67 -4.52
CA ASP A 529 -29.73 -26.89 -4.03
C ASP A 529 -29.99 -25.38 -3.99
N VAL A 530 -30.76 -24.84 -4.94
CA VAL A 530 -31.12 -23.42 -4.98
C VAL A 530 -32.20 -23.10 -3.94
N ARG A 531 -33.15 -24.02 -3.72
CA ARG A 531 -34.12 -23.91 -2.62
C ARG A 531 -33.44 -23.98 -1.26
N THR A 532 -32.46 -24.86 -1.11
CA THR A 532 -31.72 -25.02 0.14
C THR A 532 -30.86 -23.79 0.44
N ALA A 533 -30.18 -23.22 -0.57
CA ALA A 533 -29.45 -21.96 -0.43
C ALA A 533 -30.39 -20.79 -0.03
N TRP A 534 -31.61 -20.76 -0.58
CA TRP A 534 -32.64 -19.77 -0.24
C TRP A 534 -33.20 -19.92 1.18
N GLU A 535 -33.42 -21.15 1.67
CA GLU A 535 -33.89 -21.37 3.05
C GLU A 535 -32.83 -21.03 4.12
N THR A 536 -31.55 -21.06 3.76
CA THR A 536 -30.44 -20.70 4.66
C THR A 536 -30.06 -19.22 4.67
N THR A 537 -30.51 -18.42 3.70
CA THR A 537 -30.23 -16.98 3.61
C THR A 537 -31.40 -16.19 4.13
#